data_AF-E1Z3Q1-F1
#
_entry.id   AF-E1Z3Q1-F1
#
_cell.length_a   1.000
_cell.length_b   1.000
_cell.length_c   1.000
_cell.angle_alpha   90.00
_cell.angle_beta   90.00
_cell.angle_gamma   90.00
#
_symmetry.space_group_name_H-M   'P 1'
#
loop_
_entity.id
_entity.type
_entity.pdbx_description
1 polymer ?
#
loop_
_entity_poly.entity_id
_entity_poly.type
_entity_poly.pdbx_seq_one_letter_code
_entity_poly.pdbx_strand_id
1 'polypeptide(L)'
;MQYADVEADYIRQEASQQFHAHQRDTDPQDIAKLTEEGENRLAIGLHYGIAYPRLHHADQFAKVPYVQAPKLDTADEPEAVASGIKDKDVAARLAAAARRRRERLAQQRQQQEG
;
A
#
# COMPACT_ATOMS: atom_id res chain seq x y z
N MET A 1 8.13 15.82 -9.85
CA MET A 1 9.33 15.05 -9.45
C MET A 1 9.76 15.60 -8.10
N GLN A 2 9.25 15.06 -6.98
CA GLN A 2 9.46 15.64 -5.63
C GLN A 2 9.37 14.63 -4.46
N TYR A 3 9.17 13.33 -4.73
CA TYR A 3 8.93 12.34 -3.67
C TYR A 3 10.22 11.81 -3.02
N ALA A 4 11.33 11.76 -3.77
CA ALA A 4 12.60 11.25 -3.27
C ALA A 4 13.23 12.18 -2.21
N ASP A 5 13.11 13.50 -2.39
CA ASP A 5 13.67 14.48 -1.46
C ASP A 5 12.93 14.46 -0.12
N VAL A 6 11.59 14.33 -0.15
CA VAL A 6 10.75 14.26 1.04
C VAL A 6 11.00 12.96 1.83
N GLU A 7 11.18 11.83 1.15
CA GLU A 7 11.49 10.55 1.81
C GLU A 7 12.89 10.57 2.43
N ALA A 8 13.89 11.13 1.73
CA ALA A 8 15.24 11.27 2.26
C ALA A 8 15.30 12.17 3.50
N ASP A 9 14.57 13.28 3.50
CA ASP A 9 14.51 14.19 4.66
C ASP A 9 13.78 13.56 5.85
N TYR A 10 12.72 12.80 5.61
CA TYR A 10 12.03 12.02 6.66
C TYR A 10 12.97 11.00 7.30
N ILE A 11 13.67 10.20 6.50
CA ILE A 11 14.63 9.20 6.97
C ILE A 11 15.72 9.86 7.82
N ARG A 12 16.25 11.01 7.37
CA ARG A 12 17.27 11.77 8.10
C ARG A 12 16.75 12.29 9.43
N GLN A 13 15.53 12.83 9.46
CA GLN A 13 14.91 13.34 10.69
C GLN A 13 14.66 12.23 11.70
N GLU A 14 14.06 11.10 11.28
CA GLU A 14 13.80 9.97 12.18
C GLU A 14 15.09 9.37 12.73
N ALA A 15 16.08 9.12 11.87
CA ALA A 15 17.38 8.63 12.32
C ALA A 15 17.99 9.56 13.36
N SER A 16 17.98 10.88 13.11
CA SER A 16 18.47 11.88 14.06
C SER A 16 17.71 11.84 15.38
N GLN A 17 16.37 11.81 15.36
CA GLN A 17 15.55 11.77 16.57
C GLN A 17 15.85 10.53 17.42
N GLN A 18 15.97 9.36 16.80
CA GLN A 18 16.31 8.12 17.48
C GLN A 18 17.70 8.20 18.13
N PHE A 19 18.71 8.72 17.43
CA PHE A 19 20.04 8.92 18.00
C PHE A 19 20.03 9.86 19.22
N HIS A 20 19.31 10.98 19.14
CA HIS A 20 19.23 11.94 20.25
C HIS A 20 18.42 11.40 21.44
N ALA A 21 17.39 10.59 21.20
CA ALA A 21 16.58 9.97 22.26
C ALA A 21 17.42 9.05 23.15
N HIS A 22 18.38 8.35 22.56
CA HIS A 22 19.25 7.38 23.24
C HIS A 22 20.62 7.94 23.63
N GLN A 23 20.85 9.26 23.50
CA GLN A 23 22.17 9.87 23.75
C GLN A 23 22.69 9.73 25.20
N ARG A 24 21.80 9.43 26.15
CA ARG A 24 22.11 9.28 27.58
C ARG A 24 22.21 7.83 28.01
N ASP A 25 21.99 6.89 27.11
CA ASP A 25 22.09 5.48 27.41
C ASP A 25 23.59 5.13 27.56
N THR A 26 23.94 4.56 28.71
CA THR A 26 25.33 4.23 29.06
C THR A 26 25.54 2.76 29.33
N ASP A 27 24.46 1.96 29.40
CA ASP A 27 24.55 0.51 29.53
C ASP A 27 25.06 -0.10 28.21
N PRO A 28 26.23 -0.77 28.21
CA PRO A 28 26.76 -1.40 27.01
C PRO A 28 25.81 -2.42 26.37
N GLN A 29 24.97 -3.12 27.15
CA GLN A 29 24.03 -4.10 26.62
C GLN A 29 22.89 -3.42 25.85
N ASP A 30 22.41 -2.28 26.34
CA ASP A 30 21.33 -1.54 25.69
C ASP A 30 21.85 -0.81 24.45
N ILE A 31 23.06 -0.24 24.50
CA ILE A 31 23.74 0.31 23.32
C ILE A 31 23.90 -0.75 22.22
N ALA A 32 24.30 -1.98 22.59
CA ALA A 32 24.46 -3.07 21.63
C ALA A 32 23.12 -3.41 20.92
N LYS A 33 22.03 -3.53 21.68
CA LYS A 33 20.68 -3.75 21.12
C LYS A 33 20.24 -2.61 20.20
N LEU A 34 20.47 -1.36 20.59
CA LEU A 34 20.13 -0.19 19.79
C LEU A 34 20.93 -0.14 18.48
N THR A 35 22.19 -0.56 18.53
CA THR A 35 23.05 -0.66 17.35
C THR A 35 22.56 -1.75 16.40
N GLU A 36 22.26 -2.95 16.92
CA GLU A 36 21.70 -4.07 16.14
C GLU A 36 20.37 -3.68 15.48
N GLU A 37 19.48 -3.00 16.20
CA GLU A 37 18.23 -2.46 15.65
C GLU A 37 18.48 -1.45 14.52
N GLY A 38 19.50 -0.59 14.66
CA GLY A 38 19.92 0.34 13.61
C GLY A 38 20.43 -0.37 12.35
N GLU A 39 21.24 -1.42 12.52
CA GLU A 39 21.75 -2.25 11.43
C GLU A 39 20.62 -3.00 10.71
N ASN A 40 19.66 -3.54 11.47
CA ASN A 40 18.47 -4.18 10.92
C ASN A 40 17.64 -3.20 10.07
N ARG A 41 17.43 -1.97 10.55
CA ARG A 41 16.72 -0.92 9.77
C ARG A 41 17.47 -0.57 8.48
N LEU A 42 18.80 -0.47 8.53
CA LEU A 42 19.61 -0.27 7.33
C LEU A 42 19.45 -1.43 6.34
N ALA A 43 19.50 -2.67 6.81
CA ALA A 43 19.32 -3.85 5.96
C ALA A 43 17.93 -3.86 5.29
N ILE A 44 16.87 -3.54 6.04
CA ILE A 44 15.51 -3.38 5.49
C ILE A 44 15.48 -2.24 4.47
N GLY A 45 16.13 -1.11 4.76
CA GLY A 45 16.25 0.03 3.85
C GLY A 45 16.92 -0.33 2.52
N LEU A 46 18.00 -1.11 2.56
CA LEU A 46 18.72 -1.57 1.36
C LEU A 46 17.91 -2.60 0.57
N HIS A 47 17.18 -3.49 1.26
CA HIS A 47 16.45 -4.57 0.61
C HIS A 47 15.10 -4.14 0.04
N TYR A 48 14.34 -3.33 0.78
CA TYR A 48 12.98 -2.92 0.42
C TYR A 48 12.87 -1.45 -0.01
N GLY A 49 13.97 -0.69 0.06
CA GLY A 49 14.00 0.75 -0.23
C GLY A 49 13.41 1.61 0.89
N ILE A 50 13.16 1.04 2.08
CA ILE A 50 12.42 1.69 3.16
C ILE A 50 12.93 1.22 4.53
N ALA A 51 13.77 2.01 5.19
CA ALA A 51 14.35 1.65 6.50
C ALA A 51 13.40 1.83 7.70
N TYR A 52 12.39 2.69 7.55
CA TYR A 52 11.43 3.03 8.58
C TYR A 52 10.02 2.72 8.09
N PRO A 53 9.07 2.33 8.96
CA PRO A 53 7.69 2.12 8.54
C PRO A 53 7.18 3.33 7.77
N ARG A 54 6.83 3.15 6.48
CA ARG A 54 6.14 4.23 5.76
C ARG A 54 4.84 4.48 6.48
N LEU A 55 4.68 5.70 6.98
CA LEU A 55 3.44 6.16 7.55
C LEU A 55 2.41 6.39 6.44
N HIS A 56 2.09 5.35 5.66
CA HIS A 56 0.86 5.29 4.88
C HIS A 56 -0.39 5.24 5.80
N HIS A 57 -0.18 5.30 7.13
CA HIS A 57 -1.19 5.57 8.16
C HIS A 57 -0.99 6.87 8.96
N ALA A 58 0.05 7.68 8.74
CA ALA A 58 0.06 9.03 9.32
C ALA A 58 -0.35 10.06 8.29
N ASP A 59 -1.20 10.98 8.75
CA ASP A 59 -1.81 12.04 7.94
C ASP A 59 -0.81 13.07 7.39
N GLN A 60 0.48 12.90 7.67
CA GLN A 60 1.56 13.82 7.29
C GLN A 60 2.10 13.62 5.85
N PHE A 61 1.75 12.54 5.15
CA PHE A 61 2.08 12.37 3.74
C PHE A 61 0.81 12.46 2.87
N ALA A 62 0.94 13.08 1.69
CA ALA A 62 -0.14 13.10 0.71
C ALA A 62 -0.52 11.67 0.36
N LYS A 63 -1.68 11.21 0.84
CA LYS A 63 -2.24 9.91 0.50
C LYS A 63 -2.34 9.87 -1.02
N VAL A 64 -1.58 8.97 -1.65
CA VAL A 64 -1.72 8.74 -3.09
C VAL A 64 -3.18 8.35 -3.28
N PRO A 65 -4.00 9.13 -4.01
CA PRO A 65 -5.36 8.72 -4.25
C PRO A 65 -5.23 7.41 -5.00
N TYR A 66 -5.60 6.30 -4.36
CA TYR A 66 -5.93 5.10 -5.09
C TYR A 66 -6.95 5.57 -6.11
N VAL A 67 -6.53 5.59 -7.38
CA VAL A 67 -7.40 5.87 -8.52
C VAL A 67 -8.66 5.08 -8.21
N GLN A 68 -9.75 5.80 -7.92
CA GLN A 68 -10.95 5.22 -7.32
C GLN A 68 -11.23 3.95 -8.08
N ALA A 69 -11.12 2.81 -7.39
CA ALA A 69 -11.30 1.52 -8.04
C ALA A 69 -12.60 1.63 -8.83
N PRO A 70 -12.57 1.44 -10.16
CA PRO A 70 -13.70 1.77 -11.01
C PRO A 70 -14.92 1.09 -10.42
N LYS A 71 -15.89 1.91 -9.99
CA LYS A 71 -17.15 1.40 -9.48
C LYS A 71 -17.85 0.82 -10.68
N LEU A 72 -17.71 -0.49 -10.86
CA LEU A 72 -18.49 -1.23 -11.85
C LEU A 72 -19.92 -1.22 -11.33
N ASP A 73 -20.76 -0.34 -11.91
CA ASP A 73 -22.16 -0.30 -11.57
C ASP A 73 -22.78 -1.64 -11.98
N THR A 74 -23.64 -2.20 -11.14
CA THR A 74 -24.17 -3.56 -11.31
C THR A 74 -25.08 -3.72 -12.53
N ALA A 75 -25.38 -2.62 -13.22
CA ALA A 75 -26.16 -2.56 -14.45
C ALA A 75 -25.32 -2.56 -15.73
N ASP A 76 -23.99 -2.38 -15.63
CA ASP A 76 -23.14 -2.34 -16.81
C ASP A 76 -22.95 -3.74 -17.38
N GLU A 77 -23.25 -3.90 -18.67
CA GLU A 77 -22.99 -5.15 -19.38
C GLU A 77 -21.51 -5.55 -19.21
N PRO A 78 -21.21 -6.84 -18.99
CA PRO A 78 -19.86 -7.29 -18.65
C PRO A 78 -18.81 -6.92 -19.72
N GLU A 79 -19.25 -6.71 -20.95
CA GLU A 79 -18.44 -6.23 -22.07
C GLU A 79 -18.15 -4.72 -21.98
N ALA A 80 -19.06 -3.92 -21.41
CA ALA A 80 -18.86 -2.49 -21.17
C ALA A 80 -17.77 -2.25 -20.12
N VAL A 81 -17.68 -3.13 -19.11
CA VAL A 81 -16.63 -3.12 -18.09
C VAL A 81 -15.22 -3.29 -18.69
N ALA A 82 -15.10 -4.02 -19.79
CA ALA A 82 -13.84 -4.24 -20.50
C ALA A 82 -13.55 -3.14 -21.55
N SER A 83 -14.52 -2.27 -21.84
CA SER A 83 -14.38 -1.21 -22.83
C SER A 83 -13.36 -0.15 -22.34
N GLY A 84 -12.28 0.03 -23.12
CA GLY A 84 -11.18 0.94 -22.77
C GLY A 84 -9.92 0.28 -22.24
N ILE A 85 -9.94 -1.02 -21.92
CA ILE A 85 -8.72 -1.77 -21.59
C ILE A 85 -7.98 -2.12 -22.90
N LYS A 86 -6.75 -1.63 -23.06
CA LYS A 86 -5.93 -1.87 -24.26
C LYS A 86 -5.38 -3.30 -24.35
N ASP A 87 -5.17 -3.93 -23.18
CA ASP A 87 -4.69 -5.30 -23.07
C ASP A 87 -5.84 -6.29 -23.20
N LYS A 88 -5.79 -7.15 -24.22
CA LYS A 88 -6.86 -8.09 -24.54
C LYS A 88 -7.06 -9.18 -23.48
N ASP A 89 -5.99 -9.64 -22.85
CA ASP A 89 -6.06 -10.68 -21.83
C ASP A 89 -6.66 -10.12 -20.53
N VAL A 90 -6.28 -8.89 -20.18
CA VAL A 90 -6.85 -8.18 -19.04
C VAL A 90 -8.33 -7.87 -19.28
N ALA A 91 -8.68 -7.40 -20.49
CA ALA A 91 -10.07 -7.13 -20.87
C ALA A 91 -10.94 -8.39 -20.75
N ALA A 92 -10.47 -9.53 -21.25
CA ALA A 92 -11.20 -10.81 -21.19
C ALA A 92 -11.40 -11.30 -19.75
N ARG A 93 -10.37 -11.20 -18.91
CA ARG A 93 -10.46 -11.57 -17.48
C ARG A 93 -11.45 -10.69 -16.73
N LEU A 94 -11.47 -9.40 -17.03
CA LEU A 94 -12.36 -8.44 -16.38
C LEU A 94 -13.83 -8.68 -16.77
N ALA A 95 -14.11 -8.91 -18.05
CA ALA A 95 -15.44 -9.28 -18.53
C ALA A 95 -15.93 -10.59 -17.90
N ALA A 96 -15.07 -11.61 -17.80
CA ALA A 96 -15.41 -12.88 -17.16
C ALA A 96 -15.72 -12.72 -15.66
N ALA A 97 -14.97 -11.85 -14.96
CA ALA A 97 -15.22 -11.55 -13.55
C ALA A 97 -16.56 -10.82 -13.35
N ALA A 98 -16.89 -9.88 -14.24
CA ALA A 98 -18.16 -9.17 -14.23
C ALA A 98 -19.36 -10.13 -14.43
N ARG A 99 -19.26 -11.09 -15.36
CA ARG A 99 -20.29 -12.14 -15.58
C ARG A 99 -20.55 -12.97 -14.32
N ARG A 100 -19.49 -13.49 -13.69
CA ARG A 100 -19.61 -14.29 -12.44
C ARG A 100 -20.26 -13.49 -11.30
N ARG A 101 -19.97 -12.19 -11.20
CA ARG A 101 -20.56 -11.31 -10.19
C ARG A 101 -22.06 -11.15 -10.43
N ARG A 102 -22.48 -10.96 -11.68
CA ARG A 102 -23.90 -10.84 -12.05
C ARG A 102 -24.68 -12.12 -11.74
N GLU A 103 -24.15 -13.28 -12.11
CA GLU A 103 -24.76 -14.58 -11.81
C GLU A 103 -24.94 -14.79 -10.30
N ARG A 104 -23.90 -14.48 -9.51
CA ARG A 104 -23.96 -14.59 -8.05
C ARG A 104 -25.02 -13.68 -7.44
N LEU A 105 -25.12 -12.44 -7.92
CA LEU A 105 -26.13 -11.49 -7.43
C LEU A 105 -27.55 -11.91 -7.83
N ALA A 106 -27.74 -12.47 -9.02
CA ALA A 106 -29.03 -13.01 -9.46
C ALA A 106 -29.47 -14.21 -8.59
N GLN A 107 -28.54 -15.12 -8.27
CA GLN A 107 -28.79 -16.24 -7.36
C GLN A 107 -29.15 -15.76 -5.94
N GLN A 108 -28.45 -14.74 -5.43
CA GLN A 108 -28.76 -14.17 -4.12
C GLN A 108 -30.14 -13.51 -4.07
N ARG A 109 -30.57 -12.84 -5.14
CA ARG A 109 -31.93 -12.26 -5.22
C ARG A 109 -33.01 -13.33 -5.23
N GLN A 110 -32.81 -14.40 -6.00
CA GLN A 110 -33.75 -15.53 -6.05
C GLN A 110 -33.87 -16.25 -4.70
N GLN A 111 -32.81 -16.28 -3.89
CA GLN A 111 -32.83 -16.85 -2.53
C GLN A 111 -33.48 -15.95 -1.47
N GLN A 112 -33.69 -14.66 -1.77
CA GLN A 112 -34.35 -13.71 -0.87
C GLN A 112 -35.85 -13.55 -1.16
N GLU A 113 -36.32 -13.99 -2.33
CA GLU A 113 -37.70 -13.88 -2.79
C GLU A 113 -38.50 -15.20 -2.67
N GLY A 114 -37.88 -16.28 -2.19
CA GLY A 114 -38.53 -17.57 -1.88
C GLY A 114 -38.54 -17.87 -0.39
#